data_AF-A0A7S6MPD5-F1
#
_entry.id   AF-A0A7S6MPD5-F1
#
_cell.length_a   1.000
_cell.length_b   1.000
_cell.length_c   1.000
_cell.angle_alpha   90.00
_cell.angle_beta   90.00
_cell.angle_gamma   90.00
#
_symmetry.space_group_name_H-M   'P 1'
#
loop_
_entity.id
_entity.type
_entity.pdbx_description
1 polymer ?
#
loop_
_entity_poly.entity_id
_entity_poly.type
_entity_poly.pdbx_seq_one_letter_code
_entity_poly.pdbx_strand_id
1 'polypeptide(L)'
;MKKIVLLLIAAAIVYATFFTEKARLDREVDRLCAIDGGIRVYETVKLPPDKFNERGEVIFYQPTQRIEDSLGLEYIFQWDVHYYKKGDPAVTGPQDTVMKRTHIQIIRKSDMKILGEFVLYSRGGGDFPGPWAPSSYRCPSAAKASSGKLMRRIFIQLTSGVSE
;
A
#
# COMPACT_ATOMS: atom_id res chain seq x y z
N MET A 1 21.78 -30.36 33.22
CA MET A 1 20.67 -29.42 33.56
C MET A 1 21.06 -27.95 33.41
N LYS A 2 22.10 -27.42 34.09
CA LYS A 2 22.51 -25.99 33.96
C LYS A 2 22.75 -25.51 32.51
N LYS A 3 23.40 -26.32 31.67
CA LYS A 3 23.61 -26.00 30.24
C LYS A 3 22.31 -25.94 29.43
N ILE A 4 21.35 -26.82 29.73
CA ILE A 4 20.04 -26.84 29.09
C ILE A 4 19.24 -25.60 29.50
N VAL A 5 19.27 -25.25 30.79
CA VAL A 5 18.61 -24.02 31.30
C VAL A 5 19.20 -22.76 30.65
N LEU A 6 20.53 -22.67 30.53
CA LEU A 6 21.20 -21.56 29.83
C LEU A 6 20.80 -21.47 28.35
N LEU A 7 20.72 -22.60 27.64
CA LEU A 7 20.27 -22.64 26.25
C LEU A 7 18.81 -22.19 26.10
N LEU A 8 17.92 -22.60 27.01
CA LEU A 8 16.52 -22.18 27.00
C LEU A 8 16.37 -20.69 27.27
N ILE A 9 17.14 -20.13 28.21
CA ILE A 9 17.14 -18.68 28.49
C ILE A 9 17.64 -17.90 27.26
N ALA A 10 18.73 -18.34 26.62
CA ALA A 10 19.24 -17.71 25.41
C ALA A 10 18.21 -17.74 24.27
N ALA A 11 17.54 -18.88 24.06
CA ALA A 11 16.47 -19.01 23.07
C ALA A 11 15.29 -18.08 23.37
N ALA A 12 14.89 -17.95 24.64
CA ALA A 12 13.80 -17.07 25.05
C ALA A 12 14.13 -15.58 24.81
N ILE A 13 15.36 -15.15 25.07
CA ILE A 13 15.82 -13.77 24.80
C ILE A 13 15.77 -13.48 23.30
N VAL A 14 16.30 -14.39 22.47
CA VAL A 14 16.27 -14.27 21.01
C VAL A 14 14.83 -14.22 20.49
N TYR A 15 13.95 -15.06 21.01
CA TYR A 15 12.52 -15.03 20.64
C TYR A 15 11.87 -13.69 21.02
N ALA A 16 12.12 -13.18 22.22
CA ALA A 16 11.56 -11.92 22.68
C ALA A 16 12.01 -10.73 21.80
N THR A 17 13.28 -10.64 21.40
CA THR A 17 13.78 -9.50 20.62
C THR A 17 13.18 -9.43 19.21
N PHE A 18 13.03 -10.55 18.51
CA PHE A 18 12.43 -10.55 17.16
C PHE A 18 10.93 -10.22 17.17
N PHE A 19 10.16 -10.87 18.06
CA PHE A 19 8.71 -10.67 18.09
C PHE A 19 8.30 -9.31 18.66
N THR A 20 9.10 -8.72 19.56
CA THR A 20 8.83 -7.38 20.10
C THR A 20 8.98 -6.30 19.03
N GLU A 21 10.00 -6.37 18.18
CA GLU A 21 10.20 -5.38 17.12
C GLU A 21 9.12 -5.47 16.04
N LYS A 22 8.78 -6.68 15.59
CA LYS A 22 7.68 -6.90 14.65
C LYS A 22 6.36 -6.33 15.18
N ALA A 23 5.99 -6.67 16.41
CA ALA A 23 4.76 -6.18 17.04
C ALA A 23 4.78 -4.65 17.27
N ARG A 24 5.95 -4.07 17.55
CA ARG A 24 6.12 -2.62 17.68
C ARG A 24 5.86 -1.93 16.34
N LEU A 25 6.41 -2.44 15.24
CA LEU A 25 6.20 -1.87 13.91
C LEU A 25 4.76 -2.06 13.42
N ASP A 26 4.10 -3.19 13.75
CA ASP A 26 2.68 -3.39 13.42
C ASP A 26 1.78 -2.36 14.11
N ARG A 27 2.03 -2.08 15.40
CA ARG A 27 1.32 -1.01 16.12
C ARG A 27 1.57 0.38 15.52
N GLU A 28 2.80 0.64 15.05
CA GLU A 28 3.10 1.92 14.41
C GLU A 28 2.43 2.04 13.03
N VAL A 29 2.36 0.94 12.26
CA VAL A 29 1.56 0.87 11.03
C VAL A 29 0.10 1.21 11.31
N ASP A 30 -0.50 0.62 12.35
CA ASP A 30 -1.89 0.90 12.73
C ASP A 30 -2.09 2.35 13.17
N ARG A 31 -1.18 2.87 14.01
CA ARG A 31 -1.21 4.24 14.49
C ARG A 31 -1.18 5.24 13.33
N LEU A 32 -0.22 5.11 12.41
CA LEU A 32 -0.10 6.02 11.26
C LEU A 32 -1.28 5.85 10.30
N CYS A 33 -1.71 4.62 10.06
CA CYS A 33 -2.90 4.34 9.25
C CYS A 33 -4.18 4.98 9.82
N ALA A 34 -4.32 5.06 11.15
CA ALA A 34 -5.45 5.74 11.78
C ALA A 34 -5.42 7.26 11.59
N ILE A 35 -4.24 7.85 11.38
CA ILE A 35 -4.08 9.29 11.13
C ILE A 35 -4.46 9.62 9.69
N ASP A 36 -3.83 8.95 8.72
CA ASP A 36 -3.96 9.34 7.32
C ASP A 36 -4.06 8.18 6.32
N GLY A 37 -4.21 6.94 6.78
CA GLY A 37 -4.34 5.76 5.93
C GLY A 37 -5.67 5.69 5.19
N GLY A 38 -5.66 5.13 3.97
CA GLY A 38 -6.86 4.93 3.17
C GLY A 38 -6.98 5.82 1.96
N ILE A 39 -8.21 5.88 1.43
CA ILE A 39 -8.55 6.61 0.21
C ILE A 39 -9.24 7.91 0.59
N ARG A 40 -8.78 9.03 0.03
CA ARG A 40 -9.49 10.30 -0.01
C ARG A 40 -9.79 10.64 -1.46
N VAL A 41 -11.04 11.04 -1.72
CA VAL A 41 -11.45 11.55 -3.02
C VAL A 41 -11.88 12.99 -2.82
N TYR A 42 -11.25 13.88 -3.56
CA TYR A 42 -11.52 15.32 -3.53
C TYR A 42 -12.47 15.70 -4.68
N GLU A 43 -12.31 15.06 -5.84
CA GLU A 43 -13.14 15.32 -7.01
C GLU A 43 -13.33 14.04 -7.82
N THR A 44 -14.55 13.86 -8.34
CA THR A 44 -14.90 12.77 -9.25
C THR A 44 -14.93 13.27 -10.69
N VAL A 45 -14.50 12.43 -11.62
CA VAL A 45 -14.51 12.70 -13.07
C VAL A 45 -15.51 11.77 -13.73
N LYS A 46 -16.44 12.37 -14.49
CA LYS A 46 -17.36 11.61 -15.35
C LYS A 46 -16.67 11.30 -16.68
N LEU A 47 -16.53 10.02 -16.99
CA LEU A 47 -15.93 9.53 -18.24
C LEU A 47 -16.96 8.78 -19.08
N PRO A 48 -16.81 8.77 -20.41
CA PRO A 48 -17.72 8.05 -21.28
C PRO A 48 -17.58 6.52 -21.09
N PRO A 49 -18.65 5.74 -21.36
CA PRO A 49 -18.68 4.29 -21.13
C PRO A 49 -17.54 3.49 -21.77
N ASP A 50 -17.03 3.94 -22.92
CA ASP A 50 -15.93 3.31 -23.64
C ASP A 50 -14.59 3.36 -22.90
N LYS A 51 -14.49 4.14 -21.82
CA LYS A 51 -13.30 4.20 -20.95
C LYS A 51 -13.27 3.14 -19.86
N PHE A 52 -14.30 2.29 -19.76
CA PHE A 52 -14.42 1.27 -18.73
C PHE A 52 -14.48 -0.14 -19.32
N ASN A 53 -13.94 -1.12 -18.61
CA ASN A 53 -14.16 -2.53 -18.90
C ASN A 53 -15.47 -3.02 -18.26
N GLU A 54 -15.84 -4.27 -18.52
CA GLU A 54 -17.03 -4.93 -17.96
C GLU A 54 -17.06 -4.97 -16.41
N ARG A 55 -15.91 -4.75 -15.74
CA ARG A 55 -15.78 -4.71 -14.27
C ARG A 55 -15.85 -3.29 -13.70
N GLY A 56 -16.10 -2.28 -14.55
CA GLY A 56 -16.13 -0.87 -14.17
C GLY A 56 -14.75 -0.29 -13.86
N GLU A 57 -13.69 -0.88 -14.40
CA GLU A 57 -12.31 -0.38 -14.25
C GLU A 57 -11.91 0.43 -15.48
N VAL A 58 -11.14 1.48 -15.26
CA VAL A 58 -10.60 2.30 -16.36
C VAL A 58 -9.62 1.49 -17.22
N ILE A 59 -9.84 1.48 -18.53
CA ILE A 59 -9.04 0.67 -19.47
C ILE A 59 -7.76 1.36 -19.96
N PHE A 60 -7.67 2.67 -19.77
CA PHE A 60 -6.52 3.48 -20.18
C PHE A 60 -5.41 3.50 -19.12
N TYR A 61 -5.55 2.75 -18.02
CA TYR A 61 -4.48 2.55 -17.07
C TYR A 61 -3.41 1.60 -17.65
N GLN A 62 -2.22 2.13 -17.90
CA GLN A 62 -1.10 1.38 -18.48
C GLN A 62 0.10 1.35 -17.51
N PRO A 63 0.24 0.29 -16.70
CA PRO A 63 1.32 0.19 -15.70
C PRO A 63 2.72 0.00 -16.30
N THR A 64 2.81 -0.27 -17.60
CA THR A 64 4.08 -0.46 -18.33
C THR A 64 4.70 0.86 -18.83
N GLN A 65 3.96 1.96 -18.80
CA GLN A 65 4.50 3.29 -19.11
C GLN A 65 5.26 3.87 -17.91
N ARG A 66 5.92 5.02 -18.08
CA ARG A 66 6.39 5.82 -16.94
C ARG A 66 5.22 5.97 -15.97
N ILE A 67 5.48 5.76 -14.68
CA ILE A 67 4.43 5.71 -13.64
C ILE A 67 3.56 6.96 -13.71
N GLU A 68 4.16 8.13 -13.95
CA GLU A 68 3.47 9.41 -14.06
C GLU A 68 2.47 9.47 -15.22
N ASP A 69 2.73 8.76 -16.31
CA ASP A 69 1.89 8.75 -17.52
C ASP A 69 0.97 7.52 -17.60
N SER A 70 0.93 6.68 -16.56
CA SER A 70 0.11 5.46 -16.53
C SER A 70 -1.40 5.71 -16.66
N LEU A 71 -1.89 6.95 -16.58
CA LEU A 71 -3.31 7.31 -16.78
C LEU A 71 -3.53 8.16 -18.05
N GLY A 72 -2.64 8.04 -19.03
CA GLY A 72 -2.75 8.70 -20.33
C GLY A 72 -2.39 10.19 -20.32
N LEU A 73 -2.94 10.93 -21.28
CA LEU A 73 -2.56 12.32 -21.52
C LEU A 73 -3.26 13.33 -20.59
N GLU A 74 -4.33 12.92 -19.90
CA GLU A 74 -5.16 13.83 -19.11
C GLU A 74 -4.85 13.82 -17.61
N TYR A 75 -4.27 12.73 -17.11
CA TYR A 75 -4.03 12.52 -15.68
C TYR A 75 -2.60 12.10 -15.41
N ILE A 76 -2.09 12.47 -14.24
CA ILE A 76 -0.82 12.01 -13.69
C ILE A 76 -1.13 10.99 -12.61
N PHE A 77 -0.46 9.84 -12.67
CA PHE A 77 -0.44 8.87 -11.58
C PHE A 77 0.89 9.01 -10.83
N GLN A 78 0.87 9.67 -9.68
CA GLN A 78 2.08 9.88 -8.89
C GLN A 78 2.18 8.81 -7.81
N TRP A 79 3.34 8.15 -7.71
CA TRP A 79 3.64 7.17 -6.68
C TRP A 79 4.89 7.60 -5.90
N ASP A 80 4.69 7.93 -4.62
CA ASP A 80 5.77 8.18 -3.67
C ASP A 80 5.90 7.04 -2.64
N VAL A 81 7.14 6.71 -2.27
CA VAL A 81 7.44 5.73 -1.21
C VAL A 81 8.38 6.35 -0.20
N HIS A 82 7.87 6.54 1.01
CA HIS A 82 8.66 6.97 2.16
C HIS A 82 9.03 5.78 3.04
N TYR A 83 10.31 5.63 3.35
CA TYR A 83 10.81 4.58 4.24
C TYR A 83 11.03 5.12 5.65
N TYR A 84 10.25 4.62 6.62
CA TYR A 84 10.50 4.86 8.05
C TYR A 84 11.61 3.94 8.57
N LYS A 85 11.70 2.74 8.00
CA LYS A 85 12.79 1.79 8.24
C LYS A 85 13.15 1.14 6.91
N LYS A 86 14.42 1.30 6.50
CA LYS A 86 14.96 0.64 5.32
C LYS A 86 15.41 -0.77 5.69
N GLY A 87 15.13 -1.71 4.81
CA GLY A 87 15.48 -3.12 4.90
C GLY A 87 15.00 -3.82 3.64
N ASP A 88 15.50 -5.02 3.40
CA ASP A 88 15.06 -5.85 2.28
C ASP A 88 14.93 -7.32 2.72
N PRO A 89 13.83 -7.66 3.42
CA PRO A 89 13.64 -9.01 3.95
C PRO A 89 13.60 -10.11 2.89
N ALA A 90 13.45 -9.75 1.60
CA ALA A 90 13.50 -10.72 0.50
C ALA A 90 14.95 -11.11 0.15
N VAL A 91 15.93 -10.23 0.39
CA VAL A 91 17.35 -10.45 0.09
C VAL A 91 18.13 -10.83 1.34
N THR A 92 17.91 -10.13 2.45
CA THR A 92 18.68 -10.30 3.70
C THR A 92 18.11 -11.38 4.61
N GLY A 93 16.87 -11.80 4.35
CA GLY A 93 16.16 -12.85 5.07
C GLY A 93 15.01 -12.31 5.94
N PRO A 94 14.13 -13.21 6.39
CA PRO A 94 12.86 -12.84 7.00
C PRO A 94 12.99 -12.14 8.36
N GLN A 95 14.16 -12.22 8.99
CA GLN A 95 14.51 -11.50 10.21
C GLN A 95 14.79 -10.00 10.03
N ASP A 96 15.12 -9.57 8.81
CA ASP A 96 15.24 -8.15 8.51
C ASP A 96 13.86 -7.49 8.50
N THR A 97 13.82 -6.17 8.64
CA THR A 97 12.57 -5.42 8.77
C THR A 97 12.57 -4.20 7.88
N VAL A 98 11.46 -4.00 7.17
CA VAL A 98 11.19 -2.80 6.40
C VAL A 98 9.86 -2.22 6.83
N MET A 99 9.78 -0.89 6.95
CA MET A 99 8.53 -0.18 7.18
C MET A 99 8.45 1.02 6.25
N LYS A 100 7.37 1.12 5.50
CA LYS A 100 7.19 2.14 4.47
C LYS A 100 5.75 2.64 4.37
N ARG A 101 5.62 3.90 3.94
CA ARG A 101 4.39 4.53 3.46
C ARG A 101 4.44 4.62 1.96
N THR A 102 3.44 4.05 1.30
CA THR A 102 3.17 4.26 -0.11
C THR A 102 2.06 5.28 -0.24
N HIS A 103 2.30 6.34 -1.00
CA HIS A 103 1.35 7.42 -1.26
C HIS A 103 1.14 7.53 -2.76
N ILE A 104 -0.09 7.32 -3.18
CA ILE A 104 -0.51 7.41 -4.58
C ILE A 104 -1.43 8.60 -4.71
N GLN A 105 -1.19 9.44 -5.70
CA GLN A 105 -2.03 10.60 -6.02
C GLN A 105 -2.43 10.54 -7.50
N ILE A 106 -3.68 10.92 -7.77
CA ILE A 106 -4.18 11.09 -9.14
C ILE A 106 -4.45 12.57 -9.34
N ILE A 107 -3.73 13.16 -10.29
CA ILE A 107 -3.73 14.60 -10.55
C ILE A 107 -4.25 14.85 -11.96
N ARG A 108 -5.12 15.84 -12.14
CA ARG A 108 -5.57 16.26 -13.48
C ARG A 108 -4.56 17.24 -14.09
N LYS A 109 -4.10 16.97 -15.32
CA LYS A 109 -3.04 17.77 -15.97
C LYS A 109 -3.51 19.19 -16.35
N SER A 110 -4.81 19.40 -16.62
CA SER A 110 -5.34 20.69 -17.09
C SER A 110 -5.26 21.81 -16.05
N ASP A 111 -5.39 21.48 -14.77
CA ASP A 111 -5.43 22.45 -13.66
C ASP A 111 -4.53 22.04 -12.47
N MET A 112 -3.77 20.94 -12.62
CA MET A 112 -2.88 20.37 -11.60
C MET A 112 -3.58 20.06 -10.27
N LYS A 113 -4.91 19.87 -10.28
CA LYS A 113 -5.66 19.50 -9.07
C LYS A 113 -5.54 18.03 -8.74
N ILE A 114 -5.39 17.74 -7.45
CA ILE A 114 -5.43 16.37 -6.92
C ILE A 114 -6.90 15.93 -6.88
N LEU A 115 -7.25 14.90 -7.64
CA LEU A 115 -8.59 14.32 -7.69
C LEU A 115 -8.82 13.36 -6.53
N GLY A 116 -7.76 12.67 -6.11
CA GLY A 116 -7.79 11.82 -4.93
C GLY A 116 -6.44 11.20 -4.66
N GLU A 117 -6.33 10.59 -3.50
CA GLU A 117 -5.11 9.96 -3.03
C GLU A 117 -5.38 8.71 -2.20
N PHE A 118 -4.37 7.85 -2.17
CA PHE A 118 -4.36 6.61 -1.43
C PHE A 118 -3.06 6.51 -0.63
N VAL A 119 -3.20 6.31 0.68
CA VAL A 119 -2.08 6.11 1.60
C VAL A 119 -2.13 4.70 2.17
N LEU A 120 -0.99 4.00 2.09
CA LEU A 120 -0.79 2.65 2.58
C LEU A 120 0.46 2.60 3.45
N TYR A 121 0.29 2.15 4.68
CA TYR A 121 1.39 1.78 5.56
C TYR A 121 1.62 0.28 5.47
N SER A 122 2.89 -0.12 5.41
CA SER A 122 3.24 -1.54 5.36
C SER A 122 4.53 -1.82 6.10
N ARG A 123 4.59 -3.02 6.66
CA ARG A 123 5.75 -3.62 7.31
C ARG A 123 6.03 -4.96 6.65
N GLY A 124 7.30 -5.24 6.41
CA GLY A 124 7.80 -6.53 5.90
C GLY A 124 8.85 -7.11 6.83
N GLY A 125 8.85 -8.45 6.98
CA GLY A 125 9.77 -9.21 7.81
C GLY A 125 9.57 -9.01 9.31
N GLY A 126 10.67 -9.15 10.06
CA GLY A 126 10.68 -9.22 11.54
C GLY A 126 10.35 -10.61 12.08
N ASP A 127 10.52 -11.63 11.26
CA ASP A 127 10.27 -13.01 11.60
C ASP A 127 11.54 -13.67 12.17
N PHE A 128 11.42 -14.93 12.58
CA PHE A 128 12.60 -15.71 12.94
C PHE A 128 13.47 -15.94 11.67
N PRO A 129 14.80 -16.09 11.78
CA PRO A 129 15.64 -16.43 10.62
C PRO A 129 15.33 -17.82 10.05
N GLY A 130 15.21 -17.94 8.72
CA GLY A 130 15.03 -19.23 8.06
C GLY A 130 14.59 -19.15 6.59
N PRO A 131 14.35 -20.30 5.93
CA PRO A 131 14.07 -20.38 4.50
C PRO A 131 12.61 -20.08 4.12
N TRP A 132 11.87 -19.35 4.95
CA TRP A 132 10.49 -18.95 4.68
C TRP A 132 10.41 -17.54 4.11
N ALA A 133 9.32 -17.28 3.38
CA ALA A 133 9.01 -15.95 2.91
C ALA A 133 8.79 -14.98 4.10
N PRO A 134 9.31 -13.74 4.03
CA PRO A 134 9.05 -12.74 5.05
C PRO A 134 7.55 -12.45 5.16
N SER A 135 7.06 -12.35 6.39
CA SER A 135 5.69 -11.93 6.65
C SER A 135 5.50 -10.47 6.25
N SER A 136 4.27 -10.09 5.94
CA SER A 136 3.91 -8.70 5.68
C SER A 136 2.67 -8.30 6.46
N TYR A 137 2.60 -7.04 6.84
CA TYR A 137 1.40 -6.42 7.40
C TYR A 137 1.19 -5.08 6.73
N ARG A 138 -0.08 -4.73 6.54
CA ARG A 138 -0.45 -3.51 5.84
C ARG A 138 -1.74 -2.95 6.39
N CYS A 139 -1.77 -1.63 6.47
CA CYS A 139 -2.97 -0.89 6.78
C CYS A 139 -3.13 0.30 5.81
N PRO A 140 -4.29 0.46 5.19
CA PRO A 140 -5.46 -0.42 5.24
C PRO A 140 -5.26 -1.75 4.48
N SER A 141 -6.10 -2.75 4.76
CA SER A 141 -6.09 -4.00 3.98
C SER A 141 -6.53 -3.75 2.53
N ALA A 142 -6.06 -4.56 1.57
CA ALA A 142 -6.50 -4.42 0.16
C ALA A 142 -8.02 -4.55 -0.01
N ALA A 143 -8.65 -5.36 0.84
CA ALA A 143 -10.10 -5.50 0.89
C ALA A 143 -10.80 -4.20 1.32
N LYS A 144 -10.11 -3.25 1.96
CA LYS A 144 -10.64 -1.93 2.29
C LYS A 144 -10.23 -0.87 1.27
N ALA A 145 -8.94 -0.78 0.93
CA ALA A 145 -8.44 0.23 0.00
C ALA A 145 -7.27 -0.28 -0.85
N SER A 146 -7.24 0.19 -2.10
CA SER A 146 -6.20 -0.08 -3.10
C SER A 146 -6.18 1.04 -4.15
N SER A 147 -5.11 1.13 -4.94
CA SER A 147 -5.05 2.05 -6.09
C SER A 147 -6.19 1.83 -7.09
N GLY A 148 -6.56 0.57 -7.36
CA GLY A 148 -7.73 0.26 -8.19
C GLY A 148 -9.05 0.80 -7.62
N LYS A 149 -9.24 0.73 -6.29
CA LYS A 149 -10.41 1.31 -5.62
C LYS A 149 -10.39 2.83 -5.62
N LEU A 150 -9.21 3.44 -5.52
CA LEU A 150 -9.06 4.89 -5.69
C LEU A 150 -9.55 5.30 -7.09
N MET A 151 -9.04 4.65 -8.14
CA MET A 151 -9.42 4.93 -9.53
C MET A 151 -10.93 4.75 -9.75
N ARG A 152 -11.54 3.67 -9.24
CA ARG A 152 -12.98 3.44 -9.35
C ARG A 152 -13.84 4.48 -8.61
N ARG A 153 -13.31 5.14 -7.57
CA ARG A 153 -14.03 6.20 -6.86
C ARG A 153 -13.85 7.58 -7.49
N ILE A 154 -12.72 7.81 -8.17
CA ILE A 154 -12.47 9.06 -8.89
C ILE A 154 -13.19 9.03 -10.24
N PHE A 155 -13.00 7.98 -11.04
CA PHE A 155 -13.57 7.87 -12.37
C PHE A 155 -14.92 7.17 -12.32
N ILE A 156 -15.98 7.94 -12.55
CA ILE A 156 -17.35 7.44 -12.61
C ILE A 156 -17.84 7.43 -14.06
N GLN A 157 -18.58 6.41 -14.42
CA GLN A 157 -19.17 6.31 -15.75
C GLN A 157 -20.27 7.37 -15.91
N LEU A 158 -20.32 8.05 -17.05
CA LEU A 158 -21.49 8.81 -17.46
C LEU A 158 -22.67 7.84 -17.57
N THR A 159 -23.58 7.89 -16.61
CA THR A 159 -24.87 7.24 -16.76
C THR A 159 -25.59 7.95 -17.90
N SER A 160 -25.76 7.25 -19.03
CA SER A 160 -26.70 7.66 -20.07
C SER A 160 -28.01 8.01 -19.36
N GLY A 161 -28.44 9.27 -19.44
CA GLY A 161 -29.69 9.67 -18.84
C GLY A 161 -30.78 8.74 -19.36
N VAL A 162 -31.47 8.06 -18.45
CA VAL A 162 -32.85 7.70 -18.69
C VAL A 162 -33.57 9.04 -18.74
N SER A 163 -33.80 9.54 -19.95
CA SER A 163 -34.83 10.53 -20.20
C SER A 163 -36.16 9.86 -19.85
N GLU A 164 -36.74 10.23 -18.71
CA GLU A 164 -38.19 10.08 -18.48
C GLU A 164 -38.97 10.94 -19.49
#